data_AF-A0A920RXE5-F1
#
_entry.id   AF-A0A920RXE5-F1
#
_cell.length_a   1.000
_cell.length_b   1.000
_cell.length_c   1.000
_cell.angle_alpha   90.00
_cell.angle_beta   90.00
_cell.angle_gamma   90.00
#
_symmetry.space_group_name_H-M   'P 1'
#
loop_
_entity.id
_entity.type
_entity.pdbx_description
1 polymer ?
#
loop_
_entity_poly.entity_id
_entity_poly.type
_entity_poly.pdbx_seq_one_letter_code
_entity_poly.pdbx_strand_id
1 'polypeptide(L)'
;MGVGRDDGKKKGEFCAIYFDTTRYVLSKNSTFWLSETPDTISVGWDAALERICTYGLFKDRITKKEFLGFFKTHFDHIGVVAREKSSELILKRIDKINRQSLPVVLMGDFNSTPKAHL
;
A
#
# COMPACT_ATOMS: atom_id res chain seq x y z
N MET A 1 8.59 0.93 8.55
CA MET A 1 7.17 0.87 9.01
C MET A 1 6.40 -0.15 8.19
N GLY A 2 5.28 -0.65 8.71
CA GLY A 2 4.46 -1.72 8.12
C GLY A 2 4.25 -2.88 9.09
N VAL A 3 3.34 -3.79 8.75
CA VAL A 3 3.04 -5.01 9.52
C VAL A 3 3.04 -6.24 8.62
N GLY A 4 3.15 -7.42 9.24
CA GLY A 4 3.06 -8.70 8.54
C GLY A 4 1.63 -9.03 8.09
N ARG A 5 1.48 -9.61 6.91
CA ARG A 5 0.18 -9.88 6.27
C ARG A 5 -0.64 -10.98 6.96
N ASP A 6 -0.03 -11.85 7.75
CA ASP A 6 -0.73 -13.01 8.34
C ASP A 6 -1.43 -12.65 9.66
N ASP A 7 -0.91 -11.67 10.40
CA ASP A 7 -1.38 -11.34 11.77
C ASP A 7 -1.58 -9.83 12.02
N GLY A 8 -1.28 -8.99 11.03
CA GLY A 8 -1.26 -7.54 11.19
C GLY A 8 -0.26 -7.02 12.21
N LYS A 9 0.76 -7.82 12.53
CA LYS A 9 1.83 -7.52 13.47
C LYS A 9 3.17 -7.92 12.87
N LYS A 10 3.61 -9.17 13.09
CA LYS A 10 4.98 -9.62 12.79
C LYS A 10 5.05 -10.89 11.94
N LYS A 11 3.93 -11.58 11.70
CA LYS A 11 3.90 -12.84 10.97
C LYS A 11 3.61 -12.61 9.49
N GLY A 12 4.30 -13.37 8.66
CA GLY A 12 4.16 -13.30 7.21
C GLY A 12 4.99 -12.20 6.58
N GLU A 13 4.80 -12.03 5.28
CA GLU A 13 5.51 -11.03 4.49
C GLU A 13 5.03 -9.61 4.82
N PHE A 14 5.96 -8.66 4.78
CA PHE A 14 5.71 -7.23 4.94
C PHE A 14 5.82 -6.49 3.61
N CYS A 15 4.91 -5.55 3.37
CA CYS A 15 5.14 -4.45 2.45
C CYS A 15 5.79 -3.26 3.18
N ALA A 16 6.98 -3.47 3.76
CA ALA A 16 7.62 -2.46 4.60
C ALA A 16 8.17 -1.27 3.81
N ILE A 17 7.99 -0.05 4.35
CA ILE A 17 8.59 1.18 3.84
C ILE A 17 9.70 1.62 4.80
N TYR A 18 10.89 1.75 4.25
CA TYR A 18 12.08 2.30 4.92
C TYR A 18 12.34 3.70 4.39
N PHE A 19 12.73 4.61 5.27
CA PHE A 19 12.98 6.00 4.95
C PHE A 19 14.01 6.58 5.92
N ASP A 20 14.68 7.64 5.49
CA ASP A 20 15.64 8.38 6.31
C ASP A 20 14.90 9.24 7.35
N THR A 21 14.98 8.85 8.63
CA THR A 21 14.33 9.56 9.74
C THR A 21 14.98 10.90 10.09
N THR A 22 16.23 11.11 9.65
CA THR A 22 16.93 12.39 9.84
C THR A 22 16.40 13.45 8.87
N ARG A 23 15.84 13.03 7.73
CA ARG A 23 15.24 13.90 6.72
C ARG A 23 13.71 13.93 6.76
N TYR A 24 13.04 12.81 6.97
CA TYR A 24 11.58 12.72 6.86
C TYR A 24 10.91 12.48 8.21
N VAL A 25 9.80 13.18 8.43
CA VAL A 25 8.89 12.93 9.56
C VAL A 25 7.69 12.16 9.06
N LEU A 26 7.37 11.05 9.71
CA LEU A 26 6.16 10.29 9.46
C LEU A 26 5.03 10.81 10.35
N SER A 27 3.98 11.38 9.76
CA SER A 27 2.84 11.92 10.51
C SER A 27 1.68 10.93 10.63
N LYS A 28 1.48 10.08 9.62
CA LYS A 28 0.46 9.03 9.62
C LYS A 28 0.98 7.83 8.83
N ASN A 29 0.62 6.63 9.25
CA ASN A 29 0.86 5.42 8.48
C ASN A 29 -0.20 4.37 8.78
N SER A 30 -0.37 3.43 7.86
CA SER A 30 -1.21 2.27 8.05
C SER A 30 -0.86 1.18 7.02
N THR A 31 -1.37 -0.01 7.27
CA THR A 31 -1.35 -1.15 6.34
C THR A 31 -2.77 -1.68 6.26
N PHE A 32 -3.22 -1.99 5.05
CA PHE A 32 -4.54 -2.56 4.78
C PHE A 32 -4.42 -3.77 3.86
N TRP A 33 -5.37 -4.69 3.96
CA TRP A 33 -5.43 -5.89 3.13
C TRP A 33 -6.13 -5.58 1.81
N LEU A 34 -5.67 -6.22 0.76
CA LEU A 34 -6.19 -6.07 -0.59
C LEU A 34 -7.33 -7.07 -0.80
N SER A 35 -8.49 -6.71 -0.29
CA SER A 35 -9.70 -7.54 -0.27
C SER A 35 -10.97 -6.69 -0.13
N GLU A 36 -12.11 -7.35 -0.10
CA GLU A 36 -13.42 -6.81 0.25
C GLU A 36 -13.48 -6.27 1.68
N THR A 37 -12.62 -6.75 2.59
CA THR A 37 -12.56 -6.36 4.01
C THR A 37 -11.19 -5.81 4.41
N PRO A 38 -10.78 -4.66 3.83
CA PRO A 38 -9.38 -4.22 3.83
C PRO A 38 -8.83 -3.81 5.21
N ASP A 39 -9.71 -3.56 6.17
CA ASP A 39 -9.32 -3.16 7.53
C ASP A 39 -9.19 -4.37 8.47
N THR A 40 -9.31 -5.60 7.95
CA THR A 40 -9.11 -6.87 8.66
C THR A 40 -8.24 -7.84 7.84
N ILE A 41 -7.55 -8.75 8.52
CA ILE A 41 -6.73 -9.79 7.87
C ILE A 41 -7.63 -10.65 6.99
N SER A 42 -7.32 -10.71 5.69
CA SER A 42 -8.19 -11.34 4.70
C SER A 42 -7.47 -11.68 3.39
N VAL A 43 -7.98 -12.69 2.71
CA VAL A 43 -7.68 -13.00 1.30
C VAL A 43 -8.77 -12.35 0.45
N GLY A 44 -8.40 -11.65 -0.61
CA GLY A 44 -9.33 -10.91 -1.46
C GLY A 44 -9.62 -11.60 -2.78
N TRP A 45 -10.88 -11.61 -3.21
CA TRP A 45 -11.32 -12.10 -4.52
C TRP A 45 -10.75 -13.50 -4.87
N ASP A 46 -10.04 -13.61 -6.00
CA ASP A 46 -9.39 -14.83 -6.50
C ASP A 46 -7.90 -14.92 -6.10
N ALA A 47 -7.43 -14.14 -5.12
CA ALA A 47 -6.06 -14.21 -4.65
C ALA A 47 -5.77 -15.55 -3.94
N ALA A 48 -4.56 -16.08 -4.11
CA ALA A 48 -4.13 -17.28 -3.41
C ALA A 48 -3.72 -17.03 -1.95
N LEU A 49 -3.36 -15.78 -1.62
CA LEU A 49 -2.76 -15.39 -0.34
C LEU A 49 -3.29 -14.02 0.10
N GLU A 50 -3.21 -13.72 1.40
CA GLU A 50 -3.41 -12.37 1.91
C GLU A 50 -2.40 -11.45 1.26
N ARG A 51 -2.85 -10.33 0.70
CA ARG A 51 -1.98 -9.27 0.16
C ARG A 51 -2.26 -7.97 0.87
N ILE A 52 -1.24 -7.13 0.98
CA ILE A 52 -1.32 -5.89 1.74
C ILE A 52 -0.75 -4.70 0.96
N CYS A 53 -1.21 -3.52 1.34
CA CYS A 53 -0.60 -2.26 0.95
C CYS A 53 -0.31 -1.43 2.20
N THR A 54 0.93 -0.96 2.33
CA THR A 54 1.37 -0.07 3.41
C THR A 54 1.55 1.33 2.83
N TYR A 55 1.08 2.35 3.53
CA TYR A 55 1.28 3.74 3.14
C TYR A 55 1.67 4.62 4.33
N GLY A 56 2.28 5.77 4.03
CA GLY A 56 2.65 6.76 5.05
C GLY A 56 2.58 8.18 4.52
N LEU A 57 2.15 9.12 5.35
CA LEU A 57 2.19 10.56 5.08
C LEU A 57 3.51 11.12 5.65
N PHE A 58 4.28 11.80 4.82
CA PHE A 58 5.60 12.29 5.20
C PHE A 58 5.71 13.81 5.04
N LYS A 59 6.59 14.38 5.87
CA LYS A 59 7.04 15.76 5.76
C LYS A 59 8.56 15.79 5.64
N ASP A 60 9.07 16.46 4.62
CA ASP A 60 10.51 16.67 4.46
C ASP A 60 10.97 17.79 5.41
N ARG A 61 11.91 17.49 6.30
CA ARG A 61 12.46 18.45 7.27
C ARG A 61 13.25 19.56 6.60
N ILE A 62 13.80 19.33 5.40
CA ILE A 62 14.63 20.30 4.67
C ILE A 62 13.71 21.27 3.92
N THR A 63 12.87 20.75 3.02
CA THR A 63 12.02 21.59 2.16
C THR A 63 10.74 22.05 2.84
N LYS A 64 10.40 21.48 4.00
CA LYS A 64 9.14 21.66 4.75
C LYS A 64 7.88 21.24 3.99
N LYS A 65 8.03 20.67 2.79
CA LYS A 65 6.92 20.18 1.97
C LYS A 65 6.38 18.88 2.55
N GLU A 66 5.05 18.76 2.50
CA GLU A 66 4.33 17.53 2.82
C GLU A 66 4.06 16.78 1.52
N PHE A 67 4.09 15.45 1.60
CA PHE A 67 3.71 14.58 0.51
C PHE A 67 3.07 13.32 1.06
N LEU A 68 1.98 12.90 0.44
CA LEU A 68 1.31 11.66 0.81
C LEU A 68 2.14 10.51 0.26
N GLY A 69 3.01 10.01 1.12
CA GLY A 69 4.07 9.12 0.72
C GLY A 69 3.62 7.77 0.22
N PHE A 70 4.60 7.19 -0.45
CA PHE A 70 4.77 5.81 -0.84
C PHE A 70 3.65 4.88 -0.35
N PHE A 71 2.79 4.50 -1.28
CA PHE A 71 2.02 3.28 -1.17
C PHE A 71 2.92 2.16 -1.67
N LYS A 72 3.25 1.20 -0.81
CA LYS A 72 4.00 0.00 -1.19
C LYS A 72 3.08 -1.21 -1.13
N THR A 73 3.07 -2.00 -2.19
CA THR A 73 2.27 -3.22 -2.25
C THR A 73 3.05 -4.38 -2.89
N HIS A 74 2.49 -5.57 -2.74
CA HIS A 74 2.87 -6.77 -3.46
C HIS A 74 1.57 -7.47 -3.83
N PHE A 75 1.26 -7.50 -5.12
CA PHE A 75 0.03 -8.07 -5.66
C PHE A 75 0.07 -9.58 -5.72
N ASP A 76 -1.09 -10.20 -5.84
CA ASP A 76 -1.14 -11.64 -5.99
C ASP A 76 -0.67 -12.09 -7.39
N HIS A 77 0.05 -13.20 -7.40
CA HIS A 77 0.63 -13.80 -8.60
C HIS A 77 -0.37 -14.71 -9.33
N ILE A 78 -1.40 -15.20 -8.65
CA ILE A 78 -2.43 -16.08 -9.24
C ILE A 78 -3.66 -15.26 -9.63
N GLY A 79 -4.26 -14.55 -8.68
CA GLY A 79 -5.56 -13.89 -8.87
C GLY A 79 -5.51 -12.72 -9.85
N VAL A 80 -6.20 -12.85 -10.99
CA VAL A 80 -6.27 -11.78 -12.00
C VAL A 80 -7.25 -10.70 -11.53
N VAL A 81 -8.42 -11.11 -11.04
CA VAL A 81 -9.44 -10.19 -10.53
C VAL A 81 -8.91 -9.45 -9.30
N ALA A 82 -8.16 -10.15 -8.45
CA ALA A 82 -7.54 -9.57 -7.28
C ALA A 82 -6.58 -8.44 -7.65
N ARG A 83 -5.79 -8.56 -8.72
CA ARG A 83 -4.88 -7.47 -9.15
C ARG A 83 -5.63 -6.24 -9.66
N GLU A 84 -6.67 -6.44 -10.46
CA GLU A 84 -7.54 -5.35 -10.92
C GLU A 84 -8.20 -4.64 -9.74
N LYS A 85 -8.89 -5.39 -8.87
CA LYS A 85 -9.61 -4.84 -7.74
C LYS A 85 -8.71 -4.26 -6.65
N SER A 86 -7.50 -4.80 -6.49
CA SER A 86 -6.46 -4.20 -5.66
C SER A 86 -6.07 -2.81 -6.16
N SER A 87 -5.93 -2.64 -7.48
CA SER A 87 -5.60 -1.35 -8.09
C SER A 87 -6.72 -0.34 -7.84
N GLU A 88 -7.97 -0.73 -8.09
CA GLU A 88 -9.14 0.10 -7.77
C GLU A 88 -9.19 0.49 -6.29
N LEU A 89 -8.97 -0.47 -5.39
CA LEU A 89 -9.01 -0.26 -3.94
C LEU A 89 -7.93 0.71 -3.49
N ILE A 90 -6.70 0.57 -4.01
CA ILE A 90 -5.59 1.47 -3.70
C ILE A 90 -5.92 2.89 -4.17
N LEU A 91 -6.43 3.06 -5.39
CA LEU A 91 -6.85 4.37 -5.91
C LEU A 91 -7.95 5.00 -5.03
N LYS A 92 -8.99 4.23 -4.69
CA LYS A 92 -10.05 4.67 -3.77
C LYS A 92 -9.49 5.07 -2.39
N ARG A 93 -8.49 4.33 -1.88
CA ARG A 93 -7.83 4.65 -0.60
C ARG A 93 -7.02 5.93 -0.72
N ILE A 94 -6.27 6.13 -1.81
CA ILE A 94 -5.55 7.38 -2.11
C ILE A 94 -6.52 8.55 -2.11
N ASP A 95 -7.61 8.49 -2.88
CA ASP A 95 -8.59 9.58 -2.97
C ASP A 95 -9.25 9.89 -1.61
N LYS A 96 -9.55 8.85 -0.82
CA LYS A 96 -10.14 9.01 0.51
C LYS A 96 -9.22 9.75 1.48
N ILE A 97 -7.90 9.50 1.41
CA ILE A 97 -6.94 10.06 2.37
C ILE A 97 -6.24 11.32 1.86
N ASN A 98 -6.09 11.48 0.54
CA ASN A 98 -5.35 12.57 -0.09
C ASN A 98 -6.22 13.81 -0.36
N ARG A 99 -6.87 14.34 0.68
CA ARG A 99 -7.81 15.46 0.53
C ARG A 99 -7.15 16.77 0.08
N GLN A 100 -5.83 16.86 0.20
CA GLN A 100 -5.03 18.04 -0.14
C GLN A 100 -4.29 17.91 -1.49
N SER A 101 -4.56 16.84 -2.25
CA SER A 101 -3.89 16.58 -3.55
C SER A 101 -2.36 16.61 -3.44
N LEU A 102 -1.83 16.08 -2.35
CA LEU A 102 -0.40 15.97 -2.13
C LEU A 102 0.23 15.02 -3.17
N PRO A 103 1.53 15.17 -3.49
CA PRO A 103 2.23 14.22 -4.35
C PRO A 103 2.16 12.80 -3.77
N VAL A 104 1.88 11.81 -4.63
CA VAL A 104 1.77 10.39 -4.29
C VAL A 104 2.69 9.57 -5.16
N VAL A 105 3.33 8.57 -4.55
CA VAL A 105 4.05 7.51 -5.26
C VAL A 105 3.40 6.18 -4.91
N LEU A 106 2.97 5.42 -5.90
CA LEU A 106 2.59 4.02 -5.75
C LEU A 106 3.73 3.15 -6.30
N MET A 107 4.21 2.23 -5.50
CA MET A 107 5.33 1.33 -5.82
C MET A 107 5.04 -0.08 -5.31
N GLY A 108 5.75 -1.06 -5.84
CA GLY A 108 5.55 -2.44 -5.42
C GLY A 108 5.93 -3.44 -6.48
N ASP A 109 5.74 -4.72 -6.14
CA ASP A 109 5.68 -5.79 -7.10
C ASP A 109 4.21 -6.02 -7.48
N PHE A 110 3.86 -5.71 -8.73
CA PHE A 110 2.49 -5.80 -9.20
C PHE A 110 2.14 -7.18 -9.79
N ASN A 111 3.11 -8.10 -9.88
CA ASN A 111 2.95 -9.39 -10.57
C ASN A 111 2.23 -9.26 -11.93
N SER A 112 2.47 -8.15 -12.62
CA SER A 112 1.82 -7.77 -13.88
C SER A 112 2.82 -7.08 -14.78
N THR A 113 2.72 -7.33 -16.07
CA THR A 113 3.49 -6.59 -17.07
C THR A 113 2.80 -5.26 -17.39
N PRO A 114 3.52 -4.26 -17.93
CA PRO A 114 2.90 -3.00 -18.36
C PRO A 114 1.83 -3.14 -19.45
N LYS A 115 1.78 -4.28 -20.14
CA LYS A 115 0.80 -4.59 -21.19
C LYS A 115 -0.35 -5.49 -20.72
N ALA A 116 -0.39 -5.84 -19.43
CA ALA A 116 -1.50 -6.59 -18.89
C ALA A 116 -2.79 -5.79 -19.12
N HIS A 117 -3.73 -6.37 -19.86
CA HIS A 117 -5.08 -5.84 -19.94
C HIS A 117 -5.76 -6.17 -18.60
N LEU A 118 -6.16 -5.13 -17.88
CA LEU A 118 -7.08 -5.20 -16.75
C LEU A 118 -8.49 -5.40 -17.31
#